data_AF-A0A239JT68-F1
#
_entry.id   AF-A0A239JT68-F1
#
_cell.length_a   1.000
_cell.length_b   1.000
_cell.length_c   1.000
_cell.angle_alpha   90.00
_cell.angle_beta   90.00
_cell.angle_gamma   90.00
#
_symmetry.space_group_name_H-M   'P 1'
#
loop_
_entity.id
_entity.type
_entity.pdbx_description
1 polymer ?
#
loop_
_entity_poly.entity_id
_entity_poly.type
_entity_poly.pdbx_seq_one_letter_code
_entity_poly.pdbx_strand_id
1 'polypeptide(L)' 'MEPLINFKYVIASLVYSLIGILILVVTFWAVEKATPDNLWKEILEKQNKALAIIFGAFIIAIAIIIASAVHG' A
#
# COMPACT_ATOMS: atom_id res chain seq x y z
N MET A 1 -18.42 7.66 -32.91
CA MET A 1 -17.08 7.89 -32.35
C MET A 1 -17.23 7.82 -30.84
N GLU A 2 -16.68 6.81 -30.19
CA GLU A 2 -16.67 6.80 -28.73
C GLU A 2 -15.81 7.96 -28.22
N PRO A 3 -16.21 8.62 -27.12
CA PRO A 3 -15.40 9.68 -26.53
C PRO A 3 -14.05 9.11 -26.07
N LEU A 4 -12.96 9.80 -26.44
CA LEU A 4 -11.59 9.44 -26.03
C LEU A 4 -11.42 9.33 -24.51
N ILE A 5 -12.24 10.05 -23.74
CA ILE A 5 -12.26 10.01 -22.30
C ILE A 5 -13.63 9.49 -21.86
N ASN A 6 -13.62 8.31 -21.26
CA ASN A 6 -14.80 7.74 -20.64
C ASN A 6 -14.76 8.04 -19.13
N PHE A 7 -15.52 9.06 -18.72
CA PHE A 7 -15.57 9.53 -17.33
C PHE A 7 -15.93 8.42 -16.34
N LYS A 8 -16.71 7.41 -16.75
CA LYS A 8 -17.05 6.25 -15.91
C LYS A 8 -15.79 5.48 -15.52
N TYR A 9 -14.88 5.23 -16.46
CA TYR A 9 -13.63 4.51 -16.18
C TYR A 9 -12.67 5.36 -15.34
N VAL A 10 -12.56 6.67 -15.61
CA VAL A 10 -11.72 7.57 -14.81
C VAL A 10 -12.16 7.61 -13.35
N ILE A 11 -13.46 7.76 -13.10
CA ILE A 11 -14.02 7.78 -11.75
C ILE A 11 -13.82 6.42 -11.07
N ALA A 12 -14.05 5.31 -11.77
CA ALA A 12 -13.81 3.98 -11.23
C ALA A 12 -12.34 3.79 -10.81
N SER A 13 -11.38 4.15 -11.67
CA SER A 13 -9.95 4.05 -11.37
C SER A 13 -9.55 4.90 -10.16
N LEU A 14 -10.09 6.12 -10.04
CA LEU A 14 -9.85 6.97 -8.88
C LEU A 14 -10.39 6.35 -7.58
N VAL A 15 -11.62 5.84 -7.61
CA VAL A 15 -12.23 5.20 -6.43
C VAL A 15 -11.46 3.96 -6.01
N TYR A 16 -11.15 3.04 -6.93
CA TYR A 16 -10.43 1.81 -6.59
C TYR A 16 -8.99 2.06 -6.15
N SER A 17 -8.29 3.03 -6.74
CA SER A 17 -6.95 3.40 -6.29
C SER A 17 -6.95 4.01 -4.89
N LEU A 18 -7.92 4.87 -4.56
CA LEU A 18 -8.08 5.42 -3.21
C LEU A 18 -8.39 4.33 -2.17
N ILE A 19 -9.27 3.39 -2.51
CA ILE A 19 -9.56 2.23 -1.65
C ILE A 19 -8.28 1.43 -1.40
N GLY A 20 -7.49 1.17 -2.44
CA GLY A 20 -6.22 0.46 -2.32
C GLY A 20 -5.22 1.17 -1.41
N ILE A 21 -5.06 2.49 -1.57
CA ILE A 21 -4.20 3.30 -0.70
C ILE A 21 -4.67 3.22 0.76
N LEU A 22 -5.98 3.32 0.99
CA LEU A 22 -6.55 3.27 2.34
C LEU A 22 -6.30 1.92 3.02
N ILE A 23 -6.49 0.82 2.29
CA ILE A 23 -6.18 -0.53 2.79
C ILE A 23 -4.69 -0.67 3.13
N LEU A 24 -3.80 -0.14 2.28
CA LEU A 24 -2.36 -0.18 2.51
C LEU A 24 -1.97 0.59 3.77
N VAL A 25 -2.52 1.79 3.98
CA VAL A 25 -2.27 2.60 5.19
C VAL A 25 -2.78 1.90 6.45
N VAL A 26 -3.99 1.33 6.42
CA VAL A 26 -4.56 0.59 7.56
C VAL A 26 -3.71 -0.63 7.89
N THR A 27 -3.27 -1.37 6.87
CA THR A 27 -2.43 -2.56 7.06
C THR A 27 -1.07 -2.19 7.63
N PHE A 28 -0.45 -1.12 7.12
CA PHE A 28 0.79 -0.59 7.68
C PHE A 28 0.63 -0.25 9.16
N TRP A 29 -0.42 0.49 9.52
CA TRP A 29 -0.66 0.87 10.91
C TRP A 29 -0.91 -0.35 11.82
N ALA A 30 -1.61 -1.36 11.32
CA ALA A 30 -1.79 -2.62 12.04
C ALA A 30 -0.45 -3.34 12.29
N VAL A 31 0.45 -3.36 11.32
CA VAL A 31 1.78 -3.97 11.45
C VAL A 31 2.68 -3.17 12.38
N GLU A 32 2.66 -1.84 12.29
CA GLU A 32 3.39 -0.96 13.20
C GLU A 32 2.96 -1.20 14.66
N LYS A 33 1.66 -1.39 14.89
CA LYS A 33 1.13 -1.68 16.24
C LYS A 33 1.38 -3.11 16.71
N ALA A 34 1.44 -4.07 15.79
CA ALA A 34 1.77 -5.46 16.10
C ALA A 34 3.26 -5.66 16.37
N THR A 35 4.12 -4.82 15.80
CA THR A 35 5.57 -4.87 16.00
C THR A 35 5.92 -4.27 17.37
N PRO A 36 6.66 -4.99 18.23
CA PRO A 36 6.92 -4.55 19.61
C PRO A 36 7.80 -3.30 19.68
N ASP A 37 8.69 -3.11 18.71
CA ASP A 37 9.54 -1.94 18.59
C ASP A 37 8.98 -0.95 17.57
N ASN A 38 9.25 0.33 17.81
CA ASN A 38 8.88 1.39 16.88
C ASN A 38 9.69 1.24 15.57
N LEU A 39 9.02 0.84 14.49
CA LEU A 39 9.60 0.67 13.16
C LEU A 39 10.32 1.94 12.68
N TRP A 40 9.75 3.13 12.93
CA TRP A 40 10.38 4.40 12.57
C TRP A 40 11.71 4.58 13.29
N LYS A 41 11.77 4.28 14.59
CA LYS A 41 12.99 4.36 15.38
C LYS A 41 14.06 3.37 14.90
N GLU A 42 13.67 2.13 14.64
CA GLU A 42 14.58 1.11 14.13
C GLU A 42 15.15 1.47 12.74
N ILE A 43 14.30 1.97 11.83
CA ILE A 43 14.71 2.27 10.46
C ILE A 43 15.47 3.59 10.37
N LEU A 44 14.98 4.68 10.97
CA LEU A 44 15.57 6.01 10.82
C LEU A 44 16.70 6.29 11.81
N GLU A 45 16.53 5.94 13.09
CA GLU A 45 17.55 6.25 14.10
C GLU A 45 18.62 5.17 14.16
N LYS A 46 18.22 3.90 14.25
CA LYS A 46 19.17 2.77 14.36
C LYS A 46 19.69 2.27 13.02
N GLN A 47 19.17 2.78 11.91
CA GLN A 47 19.52 2.37 10.55
C GLN A 47 19.47 0.85 10.33
N ASN A 48 18.45 0.19 10.89
CA ASN A 48 18.26 -1.23 10.73
C ASN A 48 17.83 -1.57 9.28
N LYS A 49 18.82 -1.78 8.42
CA LYS A 49 18.61 -2.06 6.98
C LYS A 49 17.84 -3.35 6.74
N ALA A 50 18.06 -4.38 7.58
CA ALA A 50 17.35 -5.65 7.46
C ALA A 50 15.84 -5.43 7.63
N LEU A 51 15.46 -4.68 8.67
CA LEU A 51 14.06 -4.34 8.91
C LEU A 51 13.49 -3.47 7.79
N ALA A 52 14.23 -2.48 7.30
CA ALA A 52 13.80 -1.64 6.18
C ALA A 52 13.53 -2.45 4.90
N ILE A 53 14.37 -3.43 4.57
CA ILE A 53 14.20 -4.30 3.40
C ILE A 53 12.96 -5.19 3.57
N ILE A 54 12.81 -5.85 4.72
CA ILE A 54 11.65 -6.71 4.99
C ILE A 54 10.35 -5.89 4.92
N PHE A 55 10.37 -4.72 5.55
CA PHE A 55 9.22 -3.82 5.57
C PHE A 55 8.87 -3.30 4.16
N GLY A 56 9.88 -2.95 3.35
CA GLY A 56 9.67 -2.61 1.94
C GLY A 56 9.08 -3.76 1.13
N ALA A 57 9.59 -4.99 1.31
CA ALA A 57 9.05 -6.18 0.65
C ALA A 57 7.60 -6.47 1.06
N PHE A 58 7.25 -6.23 2.32
CA PHE A 58 5.90 -6.37 2.83
C PHE A 58 4.91 -5.37 2.18
N ILE A 59 5.30 -4.10 2.03
CA ILE A 59 4.49 -3.10 1.30
C ILE A 59 4.25 -3.55 -0.14
N ILE A 60 5.29 -4.04 -0.82
CA ILE A 60 5.18 -4.52 -2.21
C ILE A 60 4.21 -5.71 -2.29
N ALA A 61 4.31 -6.67 -1.37
CA ALA A 61 3.41 -7.83 -1.34
C ALA A 61 1.94 -7.41 -1.19
N ILE A 62 1.64 -6.47 -0.30
CA ILE A 62 0.27 -5.93 -0.13
C ILE A 62 -0.20 -5.21 -1.39
N ALA A 63 0.65 -4.37 -1.99
CA ALA A 63 0.30 -3.65 -3.20
C ALA A 63 -0.08 -4.61 -4.34
N ILE A 64 0.63 -5.75 -4.47
CA ILE A 64 0.31 -6.80 -5.43
C ILE A 64 -1.05 -7.46 -5.12
N ILE A 65 -1.32 -7.82 -3.85
CA ILE A 65 -2.60 -8.40 -3.44
C ILE A 65 -3.76 -7.47 -3.78
N ILE A 66 -3.62 -6.17 -3.49
CA ILE A 66 -4.63 -5.14 -3.81
C ILE A 66 -4.80 -5.02 -5.33
N ALA A 67 -3.71 -4.97 -6.09
CA ALA A 67 -3.77 -4.89 -7.54
C ALA A 67 -4.50 -6.11 -8.14
N SER A 68 -4.23 -7.32 -7.63
CA SER A 68 -4.94 -8.53 -8.03
C SER A 68 -6.42 -8.51 -7.65
N ALA A 69 -6.79 -7.98 -6.48
CA ALA A 69 -8.17 -7.88 -6.04
C ALA A 69 -9.00 -6.89 -6.87
N VAL A 70 -8.38 -5.82 -7.39
CA VAL A 70 -9.06 -4.81 -8.22
C VAL A 70 -9.25 -5.28 -9.68
N HIS A 71 -8.37 -6.15 -10.18
CA HIS A 71 -8.41 -6.69 -11.55
C HIS A 71 -9.00 -8.11 -11.65
N GLY A 72 -9.54 -8.64 -10.53
CA GLY A 72 -10.15 -9.97 -10.45
C GLY A 72 -11.59 -10.02 -10.95
#